data_AF-G5EC22-F1
#
_entry.id   AF-G5EC22-F1
#
_cell.length_a   1.000
_cell.length_b   1.000
_cell.length_c   1.000
_cell.angle_alpha   90.00
_cell.angle_beta   90.00
_cell.angle_gamma   90.00
#
_symmetry.space_group_name_H-M   'P 1'
#
loop_
_entity.id
_entity.type
_entity.pdbx_description
1 polymer ?
#
loop_
_entity_poly.entity_id
_entity_poly.type
_entity_poly.pdbx_seq_one_letter_code
_entity_poly.pdbx_strand_id
1 'polypeptide(L)'
;MFQKLLAFLTVVVFVSAAGNSCKIGKVINKPVIDGTPVYWPASWNETQPAPQLEKEQSCSWYVTIPRGYYAKLIISGKTTDKDSRFQTVDSAGNLIQTTHEKMVPYYFPASKFTLAVSNEGSATFAFKVVWWPLPTEKYVDIVASIGQVINVTETVVAMEYAAPGGITLLTFPEDLKNYNSLRSTLIYDGSSLTSATYVSNLFLLNQSKKQWTSSQDGIVVVNVEASRSMNKLLIQGSVYLAGIDEIVELHPQPNSIYNGTVNAGAHMSSLVAVSDLELQMIDVQMKDDSTVSVYYGSPDAFTLDKTYTGAELKKALPLPFGGYFVQFVVSSGKAVFTFKS
;
A
#
# COMPACT_ATOMS: atom_id res chain seq x y z
N MET A 1 -49.05 -52.47 40.67
CA MET A 1 -48.85 -51.46 41.74
C MET A 1 -47.56 -50.69 41.41
N PHE A 2 -47.74 -49.50 40.82
CA PHE A 2 -46.82 -48.36 40.65
C PHE A 2 -45.29 -48.55 40.44
N GLN A 3 -44.90 -48.61 39.16
CA GLN A 3 -44.14 -47.60 38.40
C GLN A 3 -43.34 -46.52 39.18
N LYS A 4 -42.02 -46.43 38.93
CA LYS A 4 -41.27 -45.15 38.97
C LYS A 4 -40.30 -45.07 37.77
N LEU A 5 -40.70 -44.29 36.78
CA LEU A 5 -39.88 -43.74 35.70
C LEU A 5 -38.82 -42.80 36.29
N LEU A 6 -37.55 -42.97 35.91
CA LEU A 6 -36.51 -41.95 36.06
C LEU A 6 -36.48 -41.11 34.76
N ALA A 7 -36.85 -39.84 34.85
CA ALA A 7 -36.73 -38.87 33.77
C ALA A 7 -35.36 -38.19 33.84
N PHE A 8 -34.57 -38.30 32.76
CA PHE A 8 -33.33 -37.56 32.57
C PHE A 8 -33.65 -36.08 32.32
N LEU A 9 -33.19 -35.20 33.22
CA LEU A 9 -33.25 -33.75 33.06
C LEU A 9 -32.01 -33.30 32.28
N THR A 10 -32.16 -32.99 30.99
CA THR A 10 -31.13 -32.30 30.20
C THR A 10 -31.14 -30.82 30.56
N VAL A 11 -30.12 -30.36 31.28
CA VAL A 11 -29.86 -28.94 31.53
C VAL A 11 -29.36 -28.31 30.23
N VAL A 12 -30.23 -27.57 29.55
CA VAL A 12 -29.84 -26.65 28.48
C VAL A 12 -29.34 -25.37 29.14
N VAL A 13 -28.01 -25.20 29.18
CA VAL A 13 -27.39 -23.94 29.61
C VAL A 13 -27.57 -22.95 28.46
N PHE A 14 -28.57 -22.08 28.57
CA PHE A 14 -28.64 -20.86 27.76
C PHE A 14 -27.51 -19.92 28.24
N VAL A 15 -26.38 -19.93 27.54
CA VAL A 15 -25.42 -18.82 27.64
C VAL A 15 -26.12 -17.63 27.01
N SER A 16 -26.66 -16.73 27.84
CA SER A 16 -27.05 -15.41 27.34
C SER A 16 -25.78 -14.75 26.80
N ALA A 17 -25.64 -14.70 25.48
CA ALA A 17 -24.55 -14.01 24.83
C ALA A 17 -24.80 -12.50 24.96
N ALA A 18 -24.54 -11.96 26.15
CA ALA A 18 -24.22 -10.54 26.26
C ALA A 18 -23.01 -10.33 25.33
N GLY A 19 -23.15 -9.40 24.38
CA GLY A 19 -22.04 -9.04 23.50
C GLY A 19 -20.86 -8.55 24.34
N ASN A 20 -19.66 -8.57 23.78
CA ASN A 20 -18.56 -7.90 24.46
C ASN A 20 -18.81 -6.40 24.40
N SER A 21 -18.73 -5.72 25.55
CA SER A 21 -18.67 -4.25 25.60
C SER A 21 -17.22 -3.78 25.60
N CYS A 22 -16.99 -2.59 25.07
CA CYS A 22 -15.66 -1.96 25.11
C CYS A 22 -15.75 -0.51 25.55
N LYS A 23 -14.57 0.05 25.86
CA LYS A 23 -14.42 1.42 26.35
C LYS A 23 -13.60 2.23 25.35
N ILE A 24 -13.78 3.54 25.40
CA ILE A 24 -12.97 4.51 24.67
C ILE A 24 -11.64 4.67 25.41
N GLY A 25 -10.54 4.68 24.65
CA GLY A 25 -9.24 5.14 25.08
C GLY A 25 -8.39 4.13 25.86
N LYS A 26 -8.62 2.82 25.68
CA LYS A 26 -7.79 1.80 26.35
C LYS A 26 -6.37 1.81 25.76
N VAL A 27 -5.37 2.06 26.60
CA VAL A 27 -3.96 1.98 26.18
C VAL A 27 -3.50 0.52 26.17
N ILE A 28 -2.81 0.12 25.10
CA ILE A 28 -2.16 -1.18 24.95
C ILE A 28 -0.66 -0.92 24.74
N ASN A 29 0.16 -1.46 25.64
CA ASN A 29 1.61 -1.38 25.54
C ASN A 29 2.20 -2.70 25.04
N LYS A 30 3.36 -2.59 24.37
CA LYS A 30 4.16 -3.75 23.99
C LYS A 30 4.49 -4.61 25.22
N PRO A 31 4.25 -5.93 25.19
CA PRO A 31 4.72 -6.85 26.23
C PRO A 31 6.25 -6.92 26.32
N VAL A 32 6.77 -7.38 27.44
CA VAL A 32 8.22 -7.50 27.67
C VAL A 32 8.88 -8.40 26.62
N ILE A 33 8.24 -9.52 26.27
CA ILE A 33 8.76 -10.51 25.33
C ILE A 33 8.25 -10.19 23.91
N ASP A 34 9.18 -10.01 22.97
CA ASP A 34 8.87 -9.80 21.55
C ASP A 34 8.03 -10.94 20.98
N GLY A 35 7.13 -10.62 20.07
CA GLY A 35 6.23 -11.62 19.49
C GLY A 35 5.07 -12.05 20.39
N THR A 36 5.02 -11.63 21.66
CA THR A 36 3.89 -11.95 22.54
C THR A 36 2.62 -11.21 22.09
N PRO A 37 1.54 -11.92 21.75
CA PRO A 37 0.31 -11.30 21.28
C PRO A 37 -0.51 -10.69 22.41
N VAL A 38 -1.19 -9.59 22.11
CA VAL A 38 -2.28 -9.04 22.93
C VAL A 38 -3.58 -9.18 22.14
N TYR A 39 -4.55 -9.90 22.71
CA TYR A 39 -5.87 -10.14 22.13
C TYR A 39 -6.93 -9.22 22.74
N TRP A 40 -7.92 -8.86 21.92
CA TRP A 40 -9.18 -8.32 22.40
C TRP A 40 -10.37 -8.97 21.66
N PRO A 41 -11.41 -9.41 22.39
CA PRO A 41 -11.39 -9.65 23.84
C PRO A 41 -10.31 -10.68 24.20
N ALA A 42 -9.85 -10.70 25.45
CA ALA A 42 -8.72 -11.56 25.85
C ALA A 42 -9.01 -13.06 25.71
N SER A 43 -10.29 -13.45 25.62
CA SER A 43 -10.75 -14.82 25.40
C SER A 43 -10.76 -15.25 23.92
N TRP A 44 -10.62 -14.32 22.97
CA TRP A 44 -10.66 -14.61 21.54
C TRP A 44 -9.25 -14.93 21.01
N ASN A 45 -9.20 -15.80 20.00
CA ASN A 45 -8.03 -16.04 19.16
C ASN A 45 -8.48 -16.36 17.72
N GLU A 46 -7.52 -16.49 16.81
CA GLU A 46 -7.75 -16.63 15.37
C GLU A 46 -8.43 -17.95 14.96
N THR A 47 -8.51 -18.93 15.86
CA THR A 47 -9.20 -20.20 15.61
C THR A 47 -10.72 -20.10 15.85
N GLN A 48 -11.18 -18.98 16.40
CA GLN A 48 -12.57 -18.74 16.76
C GLN A 48 -13.17 -17.62 15.90
N PRO A 49 -14.48 -17.67 15.61
CA PRO A 49 -15.16 -16.53 15.00
C PRO A 49 -15.07 -15.31 15.92
N ALA A 50 -14.99 -14.12 15.31
CA ALA A 50 -15.05 -12.88 16.06
C ALA A 50 -16.35 -12.82 16.88
N PRO A 51 -16.29 -12.50 18.17
CA PRO A 51 -17.46 -12.47 19.02
C PRO A 51 -18.34 -11.27 18.66
N GLN A 52 -19.60 -11.34 19.07
CA GLN A 52 -20.54 -10.23 18.92
C GLN A 52 -20.10 -9.04 19.79
N LEU A 53 -20.21 -7.86 19.22
CA LEU A 53 -20.08 -6.57 19.89
C LEU A 53 -21.49 -6.08 20.24
N GLU A 54 -21.68 -5.51 21.43
CA GLU A 54 -22.97 -4.89 21.78
C GLU A 54 -23.32 -3.76 20.78
N LYS A 55 -24.61 -3.50 20.58
CA LYS A 55 -25.06 -2.41 19.70
C LYS A 55 -24.71 -1.05 20.31
N GLU A 56 -24.64 -0.03 19.46
CA GLU A 56 -24.43 1.37 19.85
C GLU A 56 -23.14 1.59 20.67
N GLN A 57 -22.08 0.83 20.36
CA GLN A 57 -20.78 0.98 21.01
C GLN A 57 -19.87 1.91 20.22
N SER A 58 -19.12 2.72 20.97
CA SER A 58 -17.96 3.44 20.45
C SER A 58 -16.77 3.09 21.32
N CYS A 59 -15.74 2.53 20.70
CA CYS A 59 -14.59 1.96 21.37
C CYS A 59 -13.31 2.42 20.72
N SER A 60 -12.26 2.57 21.51
CA SER A 60 -10.94 2.85 20.96
C SER A 60 -9.82 2.31 21.83
N TRP A 61 -8.75 1.94 21.14
CA TRP A 61 -7.50 1.47 21.71
C TRP A 61 -6.34 2.30 21.17
N TYR A 62 -5.48 2.76 22.09
CA TYR A 62 -4.23 3.43 21.75
C TYR A 62 -3.10 2.42 21.92
N VAL A 63 -2.52 1.97 20.82
CA VAL A 63 -1.47 0.96 20.84
C VAL A 63 -0.13 1.69 20.74
N THR A 64 0.68 1.59 21.79
CA THR A 64 2.01 2.22 21.82
C THR A 64 3.07 1.31 21.22
N ILE A 65 4.02 1.90 20.51
CA ILE A 65 5.07 1.19 19.78
C ILE A 65 6.41 1.87 20.10
N PRO A 66 7.33 1.18 20.78
CA PRO A 66 8.65 1.73 21.06
C PRO A 66 9.43 2.03 19.77
N ARG A 67 10.33 3.01 19.83
CA ARG A 67 11.26 3.28 18.73
C ARG A 67 12.07 2.03 18.40
N GLY A 68 12.26 1.76 17.10
CA GLY A 68 12.93 0.55 16.62
C GLY A 68 12.03 -0.67 16.48
N TYR A 69 10.73 -0.55 16.79
CA TYR A 69 9.74 -1.61 16.64
C TYR A 69 8.63 -1.20 15.66
N TYR A 70 7.92 -2.21 15.17
CA TYR A 70 6.61 -2.09 14.56
C TYR A 70 5.61 -2.99 15.28
N ALA A 71 4.32 -2.68 15.13
CA ALA A 71 3.22 -3.53 15.54
C ALA A 71 2.50 -4.09 14.31
N LYS A 72 2.22 -5.39 14.33
CA LYS A 72 1.34 -6.10 13.41
C LYS A 72 -0.04 -6.21 14.06
N LEU A 73 -1.04 -5.57 13.46
CA LEU A 73 -2.45 -5.64 13.85
C LEU A 73 -3.18 -6.61 12.92
N ILE A 74 -3.94 -7.54 13.49
CA ILE A 74 -4.85 -8.42 12.78
C ILE A 74 -6.25 -8.20 13.32
N ILE A 75 -7.20 -7.88 12.44
CA ILE A 75 -8.60 -7.65 12.81
C ILE A 75 -9.46 -8.77 12.22
N SER A 76 -10.37 -9.30 13.01
CA SER A 76 -11.47 -10.14 12.54
C SER A 76 -12.76 -9.44 12.92
N GLY A 77 -13.57 -9.08 11.93
CA GLY A 77 -14.82 -8.41 12.23
C GLY A 77 -15.64 -8.09 11.00
N LYS A 78 -16.93 -7.82 11.22
CA LYS A 78 -17.86 -7.43 10.19
C LYS A 78 -18.99 -6.61 10.80
N THR A 79 -19.33 -5.50 10.16
CA THR A 79 -20.54 -4.73 10.44
C THR A 79 -21.68 -5.18 9.51
N THR A 80 -22.93 -4.99 9.94
CA THR A 80 -24.12 -5.38 9.16
C THR A 80 -24.84 -4.21 8.53
N ASP A 81 -24.50 -3.00 8.93
CA ASP A 81 -25.09 -1.74 8.50
C ASP A 81 -24.03 -0.80 7.90
N LYS A 82 -24.52 0.24 7.21
CA LYS A 82 -23.70 1.25 6.52
C LYS A 82 -23.11 2.29 7.47
N ASP A 83 -23.68 2.42 8.66
CA ASP A 83 -23.37 3.46 9.65
C ASP A 83 -22.45 2.92 10.76
N SER A 84 -21.77 1.81 10.51
CA SER A 84 -20.78 1.22 11.41
C SER A 84 -19.45 1.06 10.70
N ARG A 85 -18.35 1.34 11.39
CA ARG A 85 -17.00 1.24 10.84
C ARG A 85 -15.94 0.78 11.84
N PHE A 86 -14.89 0.18 11.31
CA PHE A 86 -13.59 0.01 11.96
C PHE A 86 -12.63 1.04 11.38
N GLN A 87 -11.78 1.62 12.22
CA GLN A 87 -10.87 2.68 11.82
C GLN A 87 -9.49 2.46 12.42
N THR A 88 -8.45 2.70 11.63
CA THR A 88 -7.07 2.81 12.14
C THR A 88 -6.48 4.15 11.75
N VAL A 89 -5.81 4.81 12.71
CA VAL A 89 -5.04 6.04 12.48
C VAL A 89 -3.62 5.83 12.96
N ASP A 90 -2.65 5.95 12.06
CA ASP A 90 -1.23 5.76 12.39
C ASP A 90 -0.57 7.03 12.97
N SER A 91 0.74 6.96 13.25
CA SER A 91 1.49 8.07 13.84
C SER A 91 1.68 9.28 12.91
N ALA A 92 1.54 9.09 11.60
CA ALA A 92 1.58 10.14 10.60
C ALA A 92 0.18 10.73 10.31
N GLY A 93 -0.87 10.19 10.93
CA GLY A 93 -2.24 10.63 10.75
C GLY A 93 -2.96 9.98 9.57
N ASN A 94 -2.39 8.95 8.94
CA ASN A 94 -3.08 8.24 7.87
C ASN A 94 -4.26 7.45 8.43
N LEU A 95 -5.43 7.58 7.79
CA LEU A 95 -6.68 6.94 8.18
C LEU A 95 -7.06 5.82 7.21
N ILE A 96 -7.40 4.65 7.75
CA ILE A 96 -8.08 3.58 7.01
C ILE A 96 -9.43 3.34 7.68
N GLN A 97 -10.49 3.19 6.88
CA GLN A 97 -11.83 2.82 7.34
C GLN A 97 -12.32 1.57 6.61
N THR A 98 -12.84 0.61 7.34
CA THR A 98 -13.39 -0.63 6.79
C THR A 98 -14.67 -1.06 7.52
N THR A 99 -15.44 -1.94 6.89
CA THR A 99 -16.67 -2.54 7.44
C THR A 99 -16.56 -4.06 7.59
N HIS A 100 -15.51 -4.66 7.03
CA HIS A 100 -15.27 -6.10 7.06
C HIS A 100 -13.78 -6.37 7.01
N GLU A 101 -13.28 -7.08 8.02
CA GLU A 101 -11.89 -7.51 8.15
C GLU A 101 -11.81 -9.03 8.31
N LYS A 102 -10.97 -9.65 7.48
CA LYS A 102 -10.79 -11.11 7.40
C LYS A 102 -9.38 -11.54 7.79
N MET A 103 -8.85 -10.92 8.86
CA MET A 103 -7.51 -11.22 9.40
C MET A 103 -6.34 -10.88 8.47
N VAL A 104 -6.53 -9.97 7.52
CA VAL A 104 -5.43 -9.44 6.70
C VAL A 104 -4.65 -8.42 7.53
N PRO A 105 -3.32 -8.57 7.71
CA PRO A 105 -2.59 -7.72 8.63
C PRO A 105 -2.46 -6.25 8.22
N TYR A 106 -2.30 -5.40 9.22
CA TYR A 106 -1.84 -4.02 9.12
C TYR A 106 -0.53 -3.86 9.90
N TYR A 107 0.31 -2.94 9.47
CA TYR A 107 1.63 -2.69 10.04
C TYR A 107 1.76 -1.23 10.41
N PHE A 108 2.18 -0.98 11.64
CA PHE A 108 2.33 0.37 12.18
C PHE A 108 3.69 0.50 12.84
N PRO A 109 4.50 1.51 12.49
CA PRO A 109 5.74 1.79 13.20
C PRO A 109 5.49 2.67 14.43
N ALA A 110 6.58 3.02 15.12
CA ALA A 110 6.57 3.98 16.20
C ALA A 110 5.88 5.32 15.81
N SER A 111 5.27 6.05 16.74
CA SER A 111 5.20 5.81 18.19
C SER A 111 3.89 5.17 18.67
N LYS A 112 2.83 5.21 17.85
CA LYS A 112 1.52 4.66 18.18
C LYS A 112 0.63 4.53 16.95
N PHE A 113 -0.43 3.75 17.08
CA PHE A 113 -1.64 3.90 16.27
C PHE A 113 -2.89 3.85 17.15
N THR A 114 -4.00 4.37 16.62
CA THR A 114 -5.33 4.27 17.23
C THR A 114 -6.16 3.29 16.44
N LEU A 115 -6.75 2.31 17.11
CA LEU A 115 -7.80 1.46 16.56
C LEU A 115 -9.12 1.92 17.15
N ALA A 116 -10.12 2.22 16.33
CA ALA A 116 -11.45 2.62 16.77
C ALA A 116 -12.53 1.79 16.10
N VAL A 117 -13.60 1.53 16.84
CA VAL A 117 -14.81 0.89 16.35
C VAL A 117 -15.98 1.77 16.75
N SER A 118 -16.86 2.02 15.81
CA SER A 118 -18.13 2.66 16.09
C SER A 118 -19.20 1.88 15.36
N ASN A 119 -20.12 1.28 16.11
CA ASN A 119 -21.21 0.49 15.55
C ASN A 119 -22.56 0.96 16.06
N GLU A 120 -23.48 1.22 15.13
CA GLU A 120 -24.89 1.48 15.43
C GLU A 120 -25.67 0.17 15.39
N GLY A 121 -25.39 -0.68 14.39
CA GLY A 121 -26.00 -2.00 14.24
C GLY A 121 -25.21 -3.13 14.89
N SER A 122 -25.63 -4.36 14.56
CA SER A 122 -24.92 -5.58 14.98
C SER A 122 -23.56 -5.65 14.29
N ALA A 123 -22.52 -5.89 15.08
CA ALA A 123 -21.16 -6.07 14.59
C ALA A 123 -20.48 -7.24 15.29
N THR A 124 -19.53 -7.87 14.60
CA THR A 124 -18.54 -8.76 15.22
C THR A 124 -17.19 -8.06 15.18
N PHE A 125 -16.42 -8.17 16.25
CA PHE A 125 -15.11 -7.53 16.31
C PHE A 125 -14.18 -8.25 17.27
N ALA A 126 -12.96 -8.49 16.81
CA ALA A 126 -11.84 -8.89 17.61
C ALA A 126 -10.54 -8.48 16.92
N PHE A 127 -9.46 -8.38 17.69
CA PHE A 127 -8.14 -8.16 17.13
C PHE A 127 -7.03 -8.82 17.93
N LYS A 128 -5.89 -8.96 17.26
CA LYS A 128 -4.59 -9.30 17.84
C LYS A 128 -3.58 -8.24 17.47
N VAL A 129 -2.76 -7.82 18.42
CA VAL A 129 -1.55 -7.02 18.16
C VAL A 129 -0.31 -7.79 18.59
N VAL A 130 0.73 -7.76 17.76
CA VAL A 130 2.04 -8.34 18.05
C VAL A 130 3.11 -7.31 17.69
N TRP A 131 4.20 -7.25 18.45
CA TRP A 131 5.32 -6.32 18.19
C TRP A 131 6.59 -7.08 17.85
N TRP A 132 7.35 -6.55 16.91
CA TRP A 132 8.64 -7.05 16.48
C TRP A 132 9.60 -5.90 16.18
N PRO A 133 10.92 -6.09 16.32
CA PRO A 133 11.89 -5.10 15.92
C PRO A 133 11.81 -4.84 14.41
N LEU A 134 12.07 -3.61 13.99
CA LEU A 134 12.30 -3.28 12.58
C LEU A 134 13.57 -4.00 12.08
N PRO A 135 13.63 -4.40 10.79
CA PRO A 135 14.85 -4.94 10.23
C PRO A 135 15.98 -3.91 10.26
N THR A 136 17.22 -4.39 10.36
CA THR A 136 18.42 -3.54 10.25
C THR A 136 18.55 -2.99 8.83
N GLU A 137 18.94 -1.73 8.71
CA GLU A 137 19.21 -1.07 7.44
C GLU A 137 20.35 -1.76 6.69
N LYS A 138 20.12 -2.07 5.42
CA LYS A 138 21.08 -2.76 4.54
C LYS A 138 21.35 -1.87 3.33
N TYR A 139 22.40 -1.06 3.44
CA TYR A 139 22.99 -0.24 2.37
C TYR A 139 22.17 0.99 1.94
N VAL A 140 22.89 1.98 1.39
CA VAL A 140 22.36 3.21 0.78
C VAL A 140 22.54 3.13 -0.72
N ASP A 141 21.45 3.14 -1.48
CA ASP A 141 21.51 3.18 -2.92
C ASP A 141 21.30 4.60 -3.45
N ILE A 142 22.15 5.03 -4.38
CA ILE A 142 22.04 6.34 -5.02
C ILE A 142 21.21 6.20 -6.29
N VAL A 143 20.07 6.87 -6.33
CA VAL A 143 19.13 6.80 -7.44
C VAL A 143 19.52 7.82 -8.51
N ALA A 144 20.11 7.33 -9.60
CA ALA A 144 20.45 8.13 -10.79
C ALA A 144 19.33 8.07 -11.85
N SER A 145 19.61 8.54 -13.08
CA SER A 145 18.61 8.62 -14.15
C SER A 145 18.03 7.27 -14.55
N ILE A 146 18.76 6.16 -14.40
CA ILE A 146 18.25 4.80 -14.67
C ILE A 146 17.04 4.47 -13.77
N GLY A 147 16.90 5.13 -12.61
CA GLY A 147 15.90 4.78 -11.60
C GLY A 147 16.22 3.45 -10.90
N GLN A 148 15.41 3.09 -9.90
CA GLN A 148 15.48 1.79 -9.23
C GLN A 148 14.11 1.13 -9.25
N VAL A 149 14.08 -0.14 -9.69
CA VAL A 149 12.90 -0.99 -9.64
C VAL A 149 13.20 -2.17 -8.73
N ILE A 150 12.43 -2.31 -7.66
CA ILE A 150 12.61 -3.39 -6.68
C ILE A 150 11.32 -4.18 -6.50
N ASN A 151 11.43 -5.49 -6.25
CA ASN A 151 10.31 -6.24 -5.69
C ASN A 151 10.27 -5.99 -4.17
N VAL A 152 9.45 -5.03 -3.77
CA VAL A 152 9.48 -4.50 -2.41
C VAL A 152 8.91 -5.46 -1.36
N THR A 153 8.11 -6.44 -1.79
CA THR A 153 7.48 -7.43 -0.90
C THR A 153 8.17 -8.80 -0.89
N GLU A 154 9.32 -8.93 -1.57
CA GLU A 154 10.04 -10.20 -1.69
C GLU A 154 10.64 -10.67 -0.37
N THR A 155 11.31 -9.76 0.35
CA THR A 155 12.08 -10.07 1.55
C THR A 155 11.84 -9.05 2.66
N VAL A 156 12.11 -9.43 3.91
CA VAL A 156 12.10 -8.51 5.05
C VAL A 156 13.41 -7.71 5.04
N VAL A 157 13.33 -6.40 4.86
CA VAL A 157 14.49 -5.53 4.62
C VAL A 157 14.18 -4.08 4.94
N ALA A 158 15.20 -3.31 5.32
CA ALA A 158 15.20 -1.85 5.31
C ALA A 158 16.31 -1.37 4.37
N MET A 159 15.97 -0.53 3.40
CA MET A 159 16.91 0.02 2.41
C MET A 159 16.77 1.53 2.35
N GLU A 160 17.91 2.22 2.36
CA GLU A 160 17.98 3.67 2.17
C GLU A 160 18.19 3.98 0.69
N TYR A 161 17.48 4.99 0.20
CA TYR A 161 17.64 5.53 -1.15
C TYR A 161 17.87 7.01 -1.08
N ALA A 162 18.80 7.53 -1.89
CA ALA A 162 19.08 8.96 -1.95
C ALA A 162 19.25 9.47 -3.38
N ALA A 163 18.78 10.68 -3.64
CA ALA A 163 19.01 11.42 -4.87
C ALA A 163 18.99 12.93 -4.59
N PRO A 164 19.81 13.72 -5.31
CA PRO A 164 19.74 15.18 -5.21
C PRO A 164 18.34 15.71 -5.54
N GLY A 165 17.79 16.56 -4.67
CA GLY A 165 16.47 17.17 -4.85
C GLY A 165 15.32 16.27 -4.42
N GLY A 166 15.60 15.12 -3.82
CA GLY A 166 14.61 14.19 -3.30
C GLY A 166 14.33 12.99 -4.20
N ILE A 167 13.43 12.15 -3.71
CA ILE A 167 13.02 10.89 -4.29
C ILE A 167 11.51 10.92 -4.54
N THR A 168 11.09 10.28 -5.62
CA THR A 168 9.69 10.01 -5.92
C THR A 168 9.40 8.53 -5.97
N LEU A 169 8.18 8.14 -5.60
CA LEU A 169 7.73 6.76 -5.52
C LEU A 169 6.48 6.52 -6.38
N LEU A 170 6.48 5.42 -7.13
CA LEU A 170 5.32 4.87 -7.83
C LEU A 170 5.20 3.37 -7.59
N THR A 171 3.97 2.89 -7.38
CA THR A 171 3.71 1.51 -6.97
C THR A 171 3.07 0.72 -8.09
N PHE A 172 3.65 -0.44 -8.40
CA PHE A 172 3.15 -1.38 -9.41
C PHE A 172 2.80 -2.71 -8.74
N PRO A 173 1.60 -2.82 -8.13
CA PRO A 173 1.19 -4.07 -7.49
C PRO A 173 0.98 -5.16 -8.52
N GLU A 174 1.29 -6.40 -8.14
CA GLU A 174 1.05 -7.59 -8.97
C GLU A 174 -0.45 -7.78 -9.26
N ASP A 175 -1.29 -7.60 -8.23
CA ASP A 175 -2.75 -7.64 -8.33
C ASP A 175 -3.34 -6.24 -8.06
N LEU A 176 -3.88 -5.62 -9.11
CA LEU A 176 -4.49 -4.28 -9.04
C LEU A 176 -5.74 -4.20 -8.15
N LYS A 177 -6.37 -5.34 -7.82
CA LYS A 177 -7.57 -5.43 -6.98
C LYS A 177 -7.24 -5.84 -5.55
N ASN A 178 -6.21 -6.67 -5.34
CA ASN A 178 -5.86 -7.23 -4.05
C ASN A 178 -4.37 -7.05 -3.69
N TYR A 179 -3.97 -5.81 -3.47
CA TYR A 179 -2.59 -5.41 -3.14
C TYR A 179 -2.36 -5.21 -1.63
N ASN A 180 -3.06 -5.96 -0.78
CA ASN A 180 -2.96 -5.80 0.68
C ASN A 180 -1.55 -6.09 1.23
N SER A 181 -0.72 -6.84 0.52
CA SER A 181 0.70 -7.05 0.84
C SER A 181 1.49 -5.75 0.91
N LEU A 182 1.11 -4.70 0.17
CA LEU A 182 1.77 -3.39 0.23
C LEU A 182 1.68 -2.73 1.61
N ARG A 183 0.79 -3.19 2.50
CA ARG A 183 0.68 -2.68 3.87
C ARG A 183 1.94 -2.98 4.70
N SER A 184 2.72 -4.01 4.36
CA SER A 184 3.95 -4.36 5.10
C SER A 184 5.14 -3.49 4.71
N THR A 185 5.03 -2.69 3.66
CA THR A 185 6.09 -1.76 3.27
C THR A 185 5.81 -0.36 3.81
N LEU A 186 6.64 0.06 4.76
CA LEU A 186 6.60 1.34 5.45
C LEU A 186 7.60 2.30 4.80
N ILE A 187 7.20 3.56 4.62
CA ILE A 187 8.00 4.61 3.99
C ILE A 187 8.35 5.67 5.04
N TYR A 188 9.64 5.97 5.12
CA TYR A 188 10.20 7.00 5.98
C TYR A 188 10.89 8.07 5.12
N ASP A 189 10.69 9.33 5.47
CA ASP A 189 11.32 10.49 4.83
C ASP A 189 12.53 10.94 5.66
N GLY A 190 13.72 10.87 5.05
CA GLY A 190 15.02 11.04 5.68
C GLY A 190 15.97 9.85 5.46
N SER A 191 17.25 10.06 5.74
CA SER A 191 18.38 9.16 5.38
C SER A 191 18.75 8.10 6.43
N SER A 192 17.88 7.77 7.39
CA SER A 192 18.10 6.63 8.31
C SER A 192 16.88 6.46 9.21
N LEU A 193 16.50 5.24 9.59
CA LEU A 193 15.47 4.93 10.58
C LEU A 193 15.74 5.55 11.96
N THR A 194 16.96 6.03 12.20
CA THR A 194 17.27 6.77 13.42
C THR A 194 16.81 8.24 13.38
N SER A 195 16.71 8.86 12.21
CA SER A 195 16.36 10.28 12.07
C SER A 195 15.14 10.53 11.17
N ALA A 196 14.78 9.56 10.34
CA ALA A 196 13.72 9.66 9.36
C ALA A 196 12.33 9.60 10.03
N THR A 197 11.39 10.31 9.43
CA THR A 197 10.01 10.39 9.90
C THR A 197 9.16 9.44 9.09
N TYR A 198 8.39 8.57 9.76
CA TYR A 198 7.42 7.73 9.06
C TYR A 198 6.36 8.59 8.38
N VAL A 199 6.08 8.28 7.11
CA VAL A 199 5.13 9.02 6.27
C VAL A 199 3.86 8.23 6.03
N SER A 200 4.01 7.01 5.50
CA SER A 200 2.89 6.16 5.11
C SER A 200 3.35 4.73 4.81
N ASN A 201 2.45 3.88 4.35
CA ASN A 201 2.78 2.59 3.75
C ASN A 201 2.42 2.57 2.25
N LEU A 202 3.01 1.65 1.50
CA LEU A 202 2.79 1.59 0.05
C LEU A 202 1.33 1.31 -0.35
N PHE A 203 0.54 0.65 0.50
CA PHE A 203 -0.87 0.41 0.23
C PHE A 203 -1.63 1.74 0.13
N LEU A 204 -1.38 2.67 1.07
CA LEU A 204 -2.00 3.99 1.06
C LEU A 204 -1.46 4.89 -0.04
N LEU A 205 -0.15 4.84 -0.31
CA LEU A 205 0.43 5.59 -1.43
C LEU A 205 -0.19 5.13 -2.77
N ASN A 206 -0.32 3.83 -2.99
CA ASN A 206 -1.00 3.27 -4.18
C ASN A 206 -2.47 3.70 -4.27
N GLN A 207 -3.18 3.79 -3.14
CA GLN A 207 -4.57 4.25 -3.11
C GLN A 207 -4.72 5.73 -3.47
N SER A 208 -3.71 6.55 -3.18
CA SER A 208 -3.74 7.99 -3.50
C SER A 208 -3.78 8.26 -5.01
N LYS A 209 -3.30 7.30 -5.82
CA LYS A 209 -3.13 7.42 -7.29
C LYS A 209 -2.34 8.65 -7.71
N LYS A 210 -1.44 9.10 -6.83
CA LYS A 210 -0.53 10.20 -7.04
C LYS A 210 0.88 9.74 -6.72
N GLN A 211 1.82 10.27 -7.47
CA GLN A 211 3.22 10.16 -7.11
C GLN A 211 3.44 10.82 -5.75
N TRP A 212 4.15 10.12 -4.87
CA TRP A 212 4.63 10.70 -3.63
C TRP A 212 6.08 11.18 -3.84
N THR A 213 6.39 12.35 -3.27
CA THR A 213 7.72 12.98 -3.34
C THR A 213 8.22 13.24 -1.93
N SER A 214 9.48 12.89 -1.66
CA SER A 214 10.11 13.14 -0.37
C SER A 214 10.39 14.62 -0.15
N SER A 215 10.42 15.04 1.11
CA SER A 215 10.82 16.39 1.51
C SER A 215 12.33 16.55 1.66
N GLN A 216 13.06 15.44 1.77
CA GLN A 216 14.52 15.38 1.88
C GLN A 216 15.14 14.61 0.70
N ASP A 217 16.46 14.71 0.54
CA ASP A 217 17.22 14.00 -0.50
C ASP A 217 17.19 12.47 -0.36
N GLY A 218 16.72 11.93 0.77
CA GLY A 218 16.72 10.51 1.04
C GLY A 218 15.45 10.00 1.70
N ILE A 219 15.21 8.71 1.52
CA ILE A 219 14.11 7.96 2.13
C ILE A 219 14.62 6.62 2.66
N VAL A 220 13.86 6.02 3.57
CA VAL A 220 14.03 4.61 3.93
C VAL A 220 12.76 3.83 3.59
N VAL A 221 12.92 2.77 2.81
CA VAL A 221 11.87 1.81 2.46
C VAL A 221 12.06 0.58 3.34
N VAL A 222 11.06 0.26 4.15
CA VAL A 222 11.11 -0.88 5.08
C VAL A 222 10.00 -1.86 4.80
N ASN A 223 10.32 -3.06 4.35
CA ASN A 223 9.37 -4.16 4.30
C ASN A 223 9.51 -5.06 5.53
N VAL A 224 8.45 -5.20 6.31
CA VAL A 224 8.46 -5.96 7.57
C VAL A 224 7.86 -7.37 7.47
N GLU A 225 7.29 -7.73 6.32
CA GLU A 225 6.79 -9.08 6.04
C GLU A 225 6.98 -9.43 4.56
N ALA A 226 7.61 -10.57 4.29
CA ALA A 226 7.72 -11.09 2.94
C ALA A 226 6.40 -11.77 2.51
N SER A 227 5.75 -11.27 1.46
CA SER A 227 4.58 -11.94 0.87
C SER A 227 4.97 -12.82 -0.31
N ARG A 228 6.18 -12.63 -0.87
CA ARG A 228 6.66 -13.24 -2.13
C ARG A 228 5.81 -12.91 -3.35
N SER A 229 4.96 -11.90 -3.24
CA SER A 229 4.26 -11.30 -4.38
C SER A 229 5.24 -10.44 -5.17
N MET A 230 5.00 -10.27 -6.47
CA MET A 230 5.82 -9.44 -7.37
C MET A 230 5.38 -7.97 -7.35
N ASN A 231 5.22 -7.38 -6.17
CA ASN A 231 4.86 -5.96 -6.07
C ASN A 231 6.10 -5.10 -6.32
N LYS A 232 6.11 -4.40 -7.45
CA LYS A 232 7.23 -3.55 -7.83
C LYS A 232 7.05 -2.15 -7.26
N LEU A 233 8.14 -1.56 -6.79
CA LEU A 233 8.26 -0.15 -6.43
C LEU A 233 9.25 0.49 -7.39
N LEU A 234 8.82 1.57 -8.05
CA LEU A 234 9.70 2.44 -8.81
C LEU A 234 10.13 3.60 -7.91
N ILE A 235 11.44 3.81 -7.86
CA ILE A 235 12.10 4.88 -7.11
C ILE A 235 12.88 5.71 -8.12
N GLN A 236 12.58 7.01 -8.21
CA GLN A 236 13.24 7.94 -9.13
C GLN A 236 13.74 9.16 -8.38
N GLY A 237 14.88 9.72 -8.78
CA GLY A 237 15.31 11.03 -8.29
C GLY A 237 14.37 12.13 -8.81
N SER A 238 13.86 12.98 -7.92
CA SER A 238 12.91 14.06 -8.25
C SER A 238 13.47 15.03 -9.29
N VAL A 239 14.79 15.22 -9.31
CA VAL A 239 15.47 16.09 -10.27
C VAL A 239 15.20 15.69 -11.73
N TYR A 240 15.05 14.39 -12.02
CA TYR A 240 14.79 13.89 -13.38
C TYR A 240 13.34 14.09 -13.83
N LEU A 241 12.44 14.47 -12.91
CA LEU A 241 11.02 14.67 -13.17
C LEU A 241 10.64 16.16 -13.21
N ALA A 242 11.64 17.05 -13.17
CA ALA A 242 11.42 18.49 -13.19
C ALA A 242 10.61 18.93 -14.43
N GLY A 243 9.50 19.64 -14.19
CA GLY A 243 8.61 20.16 -15.23
C GLY A 243 7.57 19.19 -15.76
N ILE A 244 7.49 17.97 -15.21
CA ILE A 244 6.42 17.01 -15.49
C ILE A 244 5.34 17.15 -14.43
N ASP A 245 4.16 17.59 -14.84
CA ASP A 245 3.06 17.96 -13.93
C ASP A 245 2.11 16.78 -13.65
N GLU A 246 2.11 15.78 -14.53
CA GLU A 246 1.30 14.58 -14.37
C GLU A 246 2.14 13.35 -14.69
N ILE A 247 2.08 12.34 -13.80
CA ILE A 247 2.70 11.05 -14.02
C ILE A 247 1.65 9.97 -13.78
N VAL A 248 1.45 9.13 -14.80
CA VAL A 248 0.45 8.06 -14.81
C VAL A 248 1.16 6.72 -14.93
N GLU A 249 0.78 5.79 -14.06
CA GLU A 249 1.23 4.41 -14.11
C GLU A 249 0.50 3.67 -15.24
N LEU A 250 1.27 3.00 -16.10
CA LEU A 250 0.79 2.00 -17.05
C LEU A 250 0.98 0.63 -16.41
N HIS A 251 -0.08 -0.17 -16.38
CA HIS A 251 -0.08 -1.52 -15.81
C HIS A 251 -0.26 -2.57 -16.92
N PRO A 252 0.81 -2.98 -17.64
CA PRO A 252 0.74 -4.00 -18.68
C PRO A 252 0.09 -5.30 -18.21
N GLN A 253 -0.69 -5.93 -19.08
CA GLN A 253 -1.37 -7.20 -18.80
C GLN A 253 -1.05 -8.19 -19.92
N PRO A 254 -0.57 -9.41 -19.62
CA PRO A 254 -0.17 -10.37 -20.64
C PRO A 254 -1.36 -10.73 -21.55
N ASN A 255 -1.10 -10.87 -22.85
CA ASN A 255 -2.09 -11.22 -23.88
C ASN A 255 -3.31 -10.27 -23.90
N SER A 256 -3.10 -8.98 -23.67
CA SER A 256 -4.18 -7.98 -23.55
C SER A 256 -3.91 -6.73 -24.36
N ILE A 257 -4.98 -6.00 -24.69
CA ILE A 257 -4.92 -4.64 -25.22
C ILE A 257 -5.36 -3.69 -24.11
N TYR A 258 -4.59 -2.64 -23.86
CA TYR A 258 -4.85 -1.68 -22.80
C TYR A 258 -4.37 -0.29 -23.17
N ASN A 259 -4.96 0.71 -22.51
CA ASN A 259 -4.71 2.11 -22.80
C ASN A 259 -4.03 2.80 -21.63
N GLY A 260 -3.05 3.65 -21.94
CA GLY A 260 -2.53 4.67 -21.03
C GLY A 260 -3.00 6.04 -21.49
N THR A 261 -3.44 6.90 -20.57
CA THR A 261 -3.83 8.28 -20.90
C THR A 261 -3.08 9.25 -20.00
N VAL A 262 -2.56 10.31 -20.62
CA VAL A 262 -1.97 11.46 -19.94
C VAL A 262 -2.56 12.74 -20.50
N ASN A 263 -2.69 13.77 -19.67
CA ASN A 263 -3.33 15.04 -19.97
C ASN A 263 -2.92 16.17 -19.00
N ALA A 264 -1.68 16.66 -19.09
CA ALA A 264 -1.22 17.82 -18.34
C ALA A 264 -1.50 19.19 -19.02
N GLY A 265 -2.36 19.23 -20.04
CA GLY A 265 -2.77 20.48 -20.68
C GLY A 265 -1.63 21.18 -21.42
N ALA A 266 -1.11 22.29 -20.88
CA ALA A 266 0.04 22.99 -21.47
C ALA A 266 1.40 22.48 -20.97
N HIS A 267 1.39 21.65 -19.92
CA HIS A 267 2.59 21.15 -19.25
C HIS A 267 2.96 19.75 -19.75
N MET A 268 4.18 19.31 -19.41
CA MET A 268 4.62 17.96 -19.74
C MET A 268 3.88 16.94 -18.86
N SER A 269 3.61 15.78 -19.44
CA SER A 269 3.04 14.64 -18.72
C SER A 269 3.81 13.37 -19.06
N SER A 270 3.69 12.36 -18.22
CA SER A 270 4.45 11.13 -18.35
C SER A 270 3.60 9.90 -18.13
N LEU A 271 3.73 8.92 -19.02
CA LEU A 271 3.21 7.58 -18.84
C LEU A 271 4.38 6.64 -18.49
N VAL A 272 4.28 5.93 -17.38
CA VAL A 272 5.38 5.12 -16.84
C VAL A 272 4.98 3.65 -16.78
N ALA A 273 5.74 2.76 -17.39
CA ALA A 273 5.54 1.33 -17.28
C ALA A 273 6.72 0.67 -16.57
N VAL A 274 6.39 -0.20 -15.61
CA VAL A 274 7.36 -1.09 -14.95
C VAL A 274 6.88 -2.52 -15.11
N SER A 275 7.51 -3.26 -16.02
CA SER A 275 7.07 -4.61 -16.39
C SER A 275 8.20 -5.40 -17.05
N ASP A 276 8.10 -6.72 -17.00
CA ASP A 276 8.99 -7.63 -17.74
C ASP A 276 8.38 -8.04 -19.10
N LEU A 277 7.17 -7.54 -19.40
CA LEU A 277 6.47 -7.81 -20.65
C LEU A 277 7.01 -6.93 -21.77
N GLU A 278 7.15 -7.51 -22.96
CA GLU A 278 7.33 -6.74 -24.19
C GLU A 278 6.02 -6.02 -24.52
N LEU A 279 6.09 -4.70 -24.67
CA LEU A 279 4.97 -3.84 -25.00
C LEU A 279 5.06 -3.49 -26.48
N GLN A 280 3.96 -3.61 -27.22
CA GLN A 280 3.85 -3.08 -28.57
C GLN A 280 2.85 -1.94 -28.59
N MET A 281 3.30 -0.71 -28.81
CA MET A 281 2.39 0.40 -29.07
C MET A 281 1.79 0.21 -30.47
N ILE A 282 0.46 0.17 -30.55
CA ILE A 282 -0.27 -0.11 -31.80
C ILE A 282 -1.12 1.08 -32.27
N ASP A 283 -1.45 2.02 -31.37
CA ASP A 283 -2.15 3.26 -31.70
C ASP A 283 -1.75 4.39 -30.75
N VAL A 284 -1.82 5.63 -31.23
CA VAL A 284 -1.64 6.84 -30.42
C VAL A 284 -2.55 7.96 -30.88
N GLN A 285 -3.28 8.54 -29.94
CA GLN A 285 -4.13 9.72 -30.16
C GLN A 285 -3.53 10.91 -29.44
N MET A 286 -2.89 11.80 -30.20
CA MET A 286 -2.29 13.04 -29.71
C MET A 286 -2.26 14.08 -30.84
N LYS A 287 -1.96 15.34 -30.52
CA LYS A 287 -1.75 16.37 -31.54
C LYS A 287 -0.48 16.10 -32.34
N ASP A 288 -0.50 16.45 -33.62
CA ASP A 288 0.59 16.17 -34.55
C ASP A 288 1.87 16.95 -34.24
N ASP A 289 1.73 18.14 -33.64
CA ASP A 289 2.81 19.05 -33.24
C ASP A 289 3.37 18.78 -31.83
N SER A 290 2.66 18.00 -31.02
CA SER A 290 3.15 17.57 -29.70
C SER A 290 4.20 16.47 -29.88
N THR A 291 5.13 16.34 -28.92
CA THR A 291 6.19 15.34 -28.98
C THR A 291 6.02 14.27 -27.90
N VAL A 292 6.52 13.07 -28.19
CA VAL A 292 6.71 11.98 -27.23
C VAL A 292 8.19 11.61 -27.22
N SER A 293 8.82 11.77 -26.08
CA SER A 293 10.17 11.25 -25.82
C SER A 293 10.08 9.94 -25.04
N VAL A 294 10.77 8.91 -25.51
CA VAL A 294 10.83 7.59 -24.88
C VAL A 294 12.15 7.45 -24.14
N TYR A 295 12.09 7.07 -22.88
CA TYR A 295 13.25 6.83 -22.01
C TYR A 295 13.23 5.41 -21.45
N TYR A 296 14.39 4.75 -21.44
CA TYR A 296 14.61 3.51 -20.68
C TYR A 296 15.24 3.87 -19.33
N GLY A 297 14.40 4.43 -18.46
CA GLY A 297 14.79 5.10 -17.22
C GLY A 297 13.97 6.38 -17.00
N SER A 298 14.38 7.18 -16.03
CA SER A 298 13.85 8.52 -15.78
C SER A 298 14.30 9.49 -16.88
N PRO A 299 13.60 10.60 -17.13
CA PRO A 299 13.94 11.55 -18.19
C PRO A 299 15.32 12.18 -17.99
N ASP A 300 16.26 11.80 -18.85
CA ASP A 300 17.64 12.28 -18.87
C ASP A 300 18.27 12.01 -20.24
N ALA A 301 19.36 12.72 -20.56
CA ALA A 301 20.06 12.49 -21.81
C ALA A 301 20.63 11.06 -21.93
N PHE A 302 21.01 10.44 -20.81
CA PHE A 302 21.58 9.09 -20.80
C PHE A 302 20.56 7.99 -21.09
N THR A 303 19.30 8.20 -20.70
CA THR A 303 18.21 7.20 -20.79
C THR A 303 17.31 7.43 -22.00
N LEU A 304 17.48 8.54 -22.72
CA LEU A 304 16.70 8.88 -23.91
C LEU A 304 16.99 7.90 -25.04
N ASP A 305 15.95 7.22 -25.51
CA ASP A 305 16.01 6.42 -26.73
C ASP A 305 15.72 7.28 -27.95
N LYS A 306 14.54 7.90 -27.99
CA LYS A 306 14.08 8.68 -29.15
C LYS A 306 12.95 9.64 -28.83
N THR A 307 12.88 10.72 -29.60
CA THR A 307 11.75 11.67 -29.62
C THR A 307 11.04 11.60 -30.96
N TYR A 308 9.71 11.59 -30.92
CA TYR A 308 8.84 11.67 -32.10
C TYR A 308 7.90 12.86 -31.96
N THR A 309 7.59 13.54 -33.05
CA THR A 309 6.34 14.32 -33.13
C THR A 309 5.15 13.37 -33.20
N GLY A 310 3.94 13.85 -32.86
CA GLY A 310 2.73 13.04 -32.96
C GLY A 310 2.48 12.53 -34.37
N ALA A 311 2.80 13.32 -35.39
CA ALA A 311 2.71 12.91 -36.79
C ALA A 311 3.72 11.81 -37.17
N GLU A 312 4.95 11.89 -36.66
CA GLU A 312 5.98 10.86 -36.89
C GLU A 312 5.67 9.57 -36.15
N LEU A 313 5.22 9.67 -34.89
CA LEU A 313 4.90 8.50 -34.07
C LEU A 313 3.80 7.68 -34.73
N LYS A 314 2.68 8.31 -35.13
CA LYS A 314 1.56 7.63 -35.83
C LYS A 314 2.01 6.88 -37.09
N LYS A 315 3.01 7.39 -37.82
CA LYS A 315 3.56 6.73 -39.02
C LYS A 315 4.53 5.60 -38.70
N ALA A 316 5.15 5.63 -37.52
CA ALA A 316 6.14 4.64 -37.09
C ALA A 316 5.51 3.39 -36.46
N LEU A 317 4.24 3.45 -36.06
CA LEU A 317 3.54 2.33 -35.41
C LEU A 317 3.36 1.13 -36.37
N PRO A 318 3.40 -0.11 -35.86
CA PRO A 318 3.59 -0.47 -34.44
C PRO A 318 5.06 -0.41 -33.98
N LEU A 319 5.29 -0.02 -32.73
CA LEU A 319 6.64 0.07 -32.14
C LEU A 319 6.77 -0.85 -30.90
N PRO A 320 7.81 -1.69 -30.83
CA PRO A 320 8.10 -2.49 -29.65
C PRO A 320 8.88 -1.69 -28.59
N PHE A 321 8.59 -1.97 -27.32
CA PHE A 321 9.30 -1.45 -26.16
C PHE A 321 9.50 -2.62 -25.18
N GLY A 322 10.73 -2.80 -24.71
CA GLY A 322 11.07 -3.82 -23.74
C GLY A 322 11.94 -3.25 -22.63
N GLY A 323 12.10 -4.00 -21.55
CA GLY A 323 12.88 -3.59 -20.39
C GLY A 323 12.04 -3.24 -19.17
N TYR A 324 12.69 -3.27 -18.01
CA TYR A 324 12.05 -3.24 -16.70
C TYR A 324 11.33 -1.93 -16.38
N PHE A 325 11.75 -0.83 -17.01
CA PHE A 325 11.25 0.52 -16.77
C PHE A 325 11.36 1.34 -18.06
N VAL A 326 10.21 1.78 -18.57
CA VAL A 326 10.10 2.68 -19.72
C VAL A 326 9.18 3.85 -19.38
N GLN A 327 9.56 5.05 -19.82
CA GLN A 327 8.84 6.28 -19.57
C GLN A 327 8.58 7.03 -20.87
N PHE A 328 7.32 7.35 -21.14
CA PHE A 328 6.88 8.14 -22.29
C PHE A 328 6.51 9.54 -21.83
N VAL A 329 7.34 10.53 -22.15
CA VAL A 329 7.10 11.93 -21.79
C VAL A 329 6.47 12.68 -22.96
N VAL A 330 5.27 13.20 -22.75
CA VAL A 330 4.53 14.00 -23.72
C VAL A 330 4.75 15.48 -23.42
N SER A 331 5.17 16.24 -24.43
CA SER A 331 5.54 17.65 -24.23
C SER A 331 4.36 18.54 -23.82
N SER A 332 3.16 18.25 -24.32
CA SER A 332 1.93 18.96 -23.98
C SER A 332 0.70 18.23 -24.51
N GLY A 333 -0.47 18.64 -24.00
CA GLY A 333 -1.78 18.18 -24.45
C GLY A 333 -2.20 16.85 -23.82
N LYS A 334 -3.21 16.26 -24.44
CA LYS A 334 -3.69 14.92 -24.11
C LYS A 334 -3.09 13.91 -25.08
N ALA A 335 -2.59 12.81 -24.56
CA ALA A 335 -2.20 11.64 -25.34
C ALA A 335 -2.91 10.39 -24.80
N VAL A 336 -3.45 9.58 -25.71
CA VAL A 336 -3.96 8.23 -25.42
C VAL A 336 -3.10 7.24 -26.18
N PHE A 337 -2.41 6.38 -25.46
CA PHE A 337 -1.56 5.33 -26.01
C PHE A 337 -2.27 3.99 -25.91
N THR A 338 -2.29 3.22 -26.98
CA THR A 338 -2.83 1.85 -26.99
C THR A 338 -1.69 0.87 -27.16
N PHE A 339 -1.56 -0.06 -26.21
CA PHE A 339 -0.53 -1.08 -26.20
C PHE A 339 -1.15 -2.48 -26.30
N LYS A 340 -0.34 -3.41 -26.81
CA LYS A 340 -0.55 -4.85 -26.78
C LYS A 340 0.64 -5.51 -26.10
N SER A 341 0.41 -6.47 -25.21
CA SER A 341 1.43 -7.37 -24.65
C SER A 341 0.95 -8.81 -24.58
#